data_AF-A0A523Q7V3-F1
#
_entry.id   AF-A0A523Q7V3-F1
#
_cell.length_a   1.000
_cell.length_b   1.000
_cell.length_c   1.000
_cell.angle_alpha   90.00
_cell.angle_beta   90.00
_cell.angle_gamma   90.00
#
_symmetry.space_group_name_H-M   'P 1'
#
loop_
_entity.id
_entity.type
_entity.pdbx_description
1 polymer ?
#
loop_
_entity_poly.entity_id
_entity_poly.type
_entity_poly.pdbx_seq_one_letter_code
_entity_poly.pdbx_strand_id
1 'polypeptide(L)'
;MLLDLHQLSDAALGGFLDLVSDQVANRDDCLCSLLFAAPNEPQAFAEHLARRSVLDVPNASTPKQFRYFDPGTMLQLPRLLGAAGMAWLLGPSDSVVVPWAGNWTELSASENAPSAFRLKGTHLEALSRLGVVNRVAMGLSRPDNALDWERTCAAIDLHVQRAMTQHHLRQQADLVAFAGHAMVHHPAFDQHPRIRNLLETLSSATPDEELDYRELSSHLSTDDWQQIRKDLLPPPPSAQT
;
A
#
# COMPACT_ATOMS: atom_id res chain seq x y z
N MET A 1 7.92 5.94 17.76
CA MET A 1 8.92 5.89 18.84
C MET A 1 9.96 4.87 18.42
N LEU A 2 11.23 5.21 18.45
CA LEU A 2 12.32 4.25 18.21
C LEU A 2 12.82 3.78 19.57
N LEU A 3 13.04 2.47 19.71
CA LEU A 3 13.58 1.86 20.92
C LEU A 3 14.95 1.30 20.58
N ASP A 4 15.97 1.70 21.34
CA ASP A 4 17.32 1.15 21.21
C ASP A 4 17.43 -0.13 22.03
N LEU A 5 17.41 -1.27 21.34
CA LEU A 5 17.45 -2.59 21.97
C LEU A 5 18.80 -2.89 22.64
N HIS A 6 19.88 -2.18 22.30
CA HIS A 6 21.18 -2.34 22.95
C HIS A 6 21.20 -1.85 24.41
N GLN A 7 20.18 -1.08 24.82
CA GLN A 7 20.04 -0.59 26.19
C GLN A 7 19.30 -1.58 27.10
N LEU A 8 18.73 -2.65 26.53
CA LEU A 8 18.10 -3.71 27.30
C LEU A 8 19.16 -4.67 27.86
N SER A 9 18.91 -5.21 29.05
CA SER A 9 19.69 -6.35 29.53
C SER A 9 19.40 -7.59 28.69
N ASP A 10 20.33 -8.55 28.63
CA ASP A 10 20.16 -9.78 27.86
C ASP A 10 18.84 -10.51 28.19
N ALA A 11 18.46 -10.56 29.47
CA ALA A 11 17.21 -11.16 29.90
C ALA A 11 15.97 -10.39 29.39
N ALA A 12 16.01 -9.06 29.42
CA ALA A 12 14.92 -8.22 28.92
C ALA A 12 14.83 -8.28 27.39
N LEU A 13 15.97 -8.33 26.70
CA LEU A 13 16.05 -8.49 25.25
C LEU A 13 15.49 -9.85 24.84
N GLY A 14 15.91 -10.94 25.48
CA GLY A 14 15.38 -12.28 25.22
C GLY A 14 13.85 -12.35 25.38
N GLY A 15 13.33 -11.88 26.51
CA GLY A 15 11.88 -11.86 26.74
C GLY A 15 11.12 -10.96 25.76
N PHE A 16 11.71 -9.84 25.33
CA PHE A 16 11.12 -9.00 24.29
C PHE A 16 11.08 -9.71 22.93
N LEU A 17 12.18 -10.36 22.53
CA LEU A 17 12.28 -11.08 21.26
C LEU A 17 11.33 -12.28 21.20
N ASP A 18 11.20 -13.04 22.29
CA ASP A 18 10.24 -14.14 22.40
C ASP A 18 8.80 -13.61 22.25
N LEU A 19 8.46 -12.53 22.94
CA LEU A 19 7.13 -11.92 22.86
C LEU A 19 6.79 -11.46 21.44
N VAL A 20 7.69 -10.73 20.76
CA VAL A 20 7.42 -10.27 19.39
C VAL A 20 7.42 -11.43 18.39
N SER A 21 8.24 -12.48 18.62
CA SER A 21 8.22 -13.68 17.81
C SER A 21 6.87 -14.40 17.90
N ASP A 22 6.35 -14.58 19.11
CA ASP A 22 5.05 -15.20 19.34
C ASP A 22 3.91 -14.38 18.73
N GLN A 23 3.91 -13.05 18.90
CA GLN A 23 2.93 -12.17 18.29
C GLN A 23 2.91 -12.28 16.77
N VAL A 24 4.10 -12.30 16.15
CA VAL A 24 4.22 -12.44 14.70
C VAL A 24 3.71 -13.80 14.24
N ALA A 25 4.15 -14.89 14.87
CA ALA A 25 3.74 -16.25 14.52
C ALA A 25 2.21 -16.45 14.63
N ASN A 26 1.60 -15.89 15.68
CA ASN A 26 0.16 -15.95 15.91
C ASN A 26 -0.65 -14.95 15.09
N ARG A 27 0.02 -14.05 14.34
CA ARG A 27 -0.60 -12.96 13.56
C ARG A 27 -1.39 -11.99 14.43
N ASP A 28 -0.91 -11.74 15.65
CA ASP A 28 -1.45 -10.76 16.58
C ASP A 28 -0.91 -9.35 16.29
N ASP A 29 -1.49 -8.34 16.95
CA ASP A 29 -0.94 -6.98 16.93
C ASP A 29 0.46 -6.98 17.54
N CYS A 30 1.47 -6.77 16.70
CA CYS A 30 2.87 -6.77 17.13
C CYS A 30 3.24 -5.44 17.79
N LEU A 31 3.90 -5.52 18.94
CA LEU A 31 4.43 -4.34 19.66
C LEU A 31 5.50 -3.58 18.85
N CYS A 32 6.13 -4.27 17.89
CA CYS A 32 7.14 -3.70 17.03
C CYS A 32 6.65 -3.70 15.58
N SER A 33 6.71 -2.55 14.92
CA SER A 33 6.36 -2.46 13.50
C SER A 33 7.53 -2.77 12.57
N LEU A 34 8.78 -2.51 13.00
CA LEU A 34 10.00 -2.72 12.22
C LEU A 34 11.20 -2.93 13.15
N LEU A 35 12.10 -3.84 12.79
CA LEU A 35 13.42 -3.99 13.42
C LEU A 35 14.51 -3.60 12.43
N PHE A 36 15.41 -2.71 12.82
CA PHE A 36 16.51 -2.27 11.96
C PHE A 36 17.83 -2.84 12.47
N ALA A 37 18.65 -3.35 11.56
CA ALA A 37 20.07 -3.61 11.85
C ALA A 37 20.79 -2.26 11.85
N ALA A 38 20.79 -1.58 13.00
CA ALA A 38 21.34 -0.23 13.14
C ALA A 38 22.84 -0.27 13.50
N PRO A 39 23.64 0.71 13.03
CA PRO A 39 25.04 0.86 13.44
C PRO A 39 25.16 1.33 14.90
N ASN A 40 26.39 1.37 15.42
CA ASN A 40 26.74 1.78 16.80
C ASN A 40 26.35 3.22 17.19
N GLU A 41 25.68 3.98 16.32
CA GLU A 41 25.17 5.34 16.60
C GLU A 41 23.63 5.42 16.45
N PRO A 42 22.84 4.85 17.38
CA PRO A 42 21.38 4.77 17.26
C PRO A 42 20.68 6.12 17.15
N GLN A 43 21.20 7.16 17.80
CA GLN A 43 20.64 8.51 17.77
C GLN A 43 20.75 9.15 16.38
N ALA A 44 21.92 9.07 15.74
CA ALA A 44 22.12 9.60 14.39
C ALA A 44 21.22 8.87 13.37
N PHE A 45 21.05 7.55 13.56
CA PHE A 45 20.14 6.75 12.76
C PHE A 45 18.67 7.15 12.97
N ALA A 46 18.25 7.38 14.22
CA ALA A 46 16.92 7.87 14.55
C ALA A 46 16.62 9.23 13.91
N GLU A 47 17.59 10.16 13.93
CA GLU A 47 17.48 11.47 13.27
C GLU A 47 17.41 11.36 11.74
N HIS A 48 18.15 10.42 11.14
CA HIS A 48 18.03 10.11 9.72
C HIS A 48 16.61 9.64 9.39
N LEU A 49 16.11 8.63 10.09
CA LEU A 49 14.76 8.09 9.92
C LEU A 49 13.68 9.16 10.15
N ALA A 50 13.83 10.01 11.16
CA ALA A 50 12.90 11.11 11.43
C ALA A 50 12.84 12.12 10.26
N ARG A 51 13.99 12.47 9.67
CA ARG A 51 14.04 13.32 8.46
C ARG A 51 13.36 12.66 7.26
N ARG A 52 13.43 11.33 7.14
CA ARG A 52 12.73 10.59 6.08
C ARG A 52 11.21 10.50 6.29
N SER A 53 10.72 10.72 7.50
CA SER A 53 9.28 10.72 7.80
C SER A 53 8.53 11.95 7.28
N VAL A 54 9.24 12.95 6.74
CA VAL A 54 8.67 14.19 6.21
C VAL A 54 9.01 14.32 4.74
N LEU A 55 8.00 14.49 3.89
CA LEU A 55 8.14 14.68 2.45
C LEU A 55 7.63 16.05 2.03
N ASP A 56 8.48 16.78 1.33
CA ASP A 56 8.08 17.96 0.58
C ASP A 56 7.48 17.53 -0.76
N VAL A 57 6.17 17.65 -0.87
CA VAL A 57 5.43 17.32 -2.10
C VAL A 57 5.20 18.62 -2.89
N PRO A 58 5.58 18.68 -4.18
CA PRO A 58 5.31 19.85 -5.01
C PRO A 58 3.84 20.26 -4.96
N ASN A 59 3.58 21.56 -4.84
CA ASN A 59 2.24 22.16 -4.76
C ASN A 59 1.43 21.81 -3.49
N ALA A 60 1.99 21.08 -2.53
CA ALA A 60 1.37 20.92 -1.22
C ALA A 60 1.66 22.17 -0.36
N SER A 61 0.63 22.69 0.31
CA SER A 61 0.76 23.81 1.24
C SER A 61 1.52 23.44 2.53
N THR A 62 1.61 22.15 2.82
CA THR A 62 2.26 21.60 4.02
C THR A 62 2.99 20.30 3.68
N PRO A 63 4.12 20.01 4.35
CA PRO A 63 4.80 18.74 4.21
C PRO A 63 3.89 17.55 4.55
N LYS A 64 4.11 16.42 3.90
CA LYS A 64 3.35 15.18 4.12
C LYS A 64 4.16 14.20 4.96
N GLN A 65 3.47 13.45 5.82
CA GLN A 65 4.10 12.40 6.61
C GLN A 65 4.31 11.15 5.74
N PHE A 66 5.55 10.68 5.65
CA PHE A 66 5.87 9.38 5.06
C PHE A 66 5.85 8.30 6.13
N ARG A 67 4.79 7.49 6.12
CA ARG A 67 4.56 6.41 7.08
C ARG A 67 5.32 5.13 6.69
N TYR A 68 6.61 5.23 6.38
CA TYR A 68 7.42 4.03 6.07
C TYR A 68 7.45 3.03 7.24
N PHE A 69 7.19 3.48 8.47
CA PHE A 69 7.13 2.65 9.67
C PHE A 69 5.89 1.74 9.75
N ASP A 70 4.93 1.90 8.85
CA ASP A 70 3.81 0.98 8.70
C ASP A 70 4.27 -0.29 7.96
N PRO A 71 4.10 -1.51 8.51
CA PRO A 71 4.63 -2.75 7.90
C PRO A 71 4.15 -2.98 6.47
N GLY A 72 2.84 -2.79 6.24
CA GLY A 72 2.23 -2.96 4.92
C GLY A 72 2.75 -1.94 3.90
N THR A 73 3.08 -0.73 4.36
CA THR A 73 3.77 0.28 3.54
C THR A 73 5.21 -0.11 3.25
N MET A 74 6.00 -0.48 4.28
CA MET A 74 7.41 -0.83 4.13
C MET A 74 7.63 -1.94 3.09
N LEU A 75 6.80 -2.98 3.10
CA LEU A 75 6.86 -4.09 2.14
C LEU A 75 6.66 -3.66 0.68
N GLN A 76 6.00 -2.53 0.43
CA GLN A 76 5.81 -2.02 -0.93
C GLN A 76 6.94 -1.11 -1.38
N LEU A 77 7.76 -0.57 -0.48
CA LEU A 77 8.76 0.42 -0.82
C LEU A 77 9.85 -0.08 -1.79
N PRO A 78 10.30 -1.35 -1.74
CA PRO A 78 11.25 -1.86 -2.72
C PRO A 78 10.79 -1.68 -4.17
N ARG A 79 9.51 -1.99 -4.47
CA ARG A 79 8.97 -1.84 -5.84
C ARG A 79 8.81 -0.36 -6.24
N LEU A 80 8.55 0.53 -5.27
CA LEU A 80 8.22 1.94 -5.53
C LEU A 80 9.47 2.83 -5.62
N LEU A 81 10.45 2.54 -4.77
CA LEU A 81 11.67 3.35 -4.61
C LEU A 81 12.86 2.75 -5.36
N GLY A 82 12.81 1.44 -5.63
CA GLY A 82 13.95 0.68 -6.14
C GLY A 82 15.12 0.63 -5.16
N ALA A 83 16.20 -0.03 -5.58
CA ALA A 83 17.40 -0.22 -4.77
C ALA A 83 17.99 1.09 -4.21
N ALA A 84 18.11 2.13 -5.06
CA ALA A 84 18.68 3.42 -4.66
C ALA A 84 17.80 4.14 -3.63
N GLY A 85 16.48 4.08 -3.78
CA GLY A 85 15.57 4.72 -2.85
C GLY A 85 15.41 3.93 -1.54
N MET A 86 15.55 2.60 -1.57
CA MET A 86 15.66 1.80 -0.34
C MET A 86 16.92 2.15 0.44
N ALA A 87 18.08 2.24 -0.19
CA ALA A 87 19.30 2.67 0.48
C ALA A 87 19.20 4.11 1.02
N TRP A 88 18.56 5.02 0.29
CA TRP A 88 18.29 6.38 0.77
C TRP A 88 17.40 6.42 2.02
N LEU A 89 16.41 5.52 2.09
CA LEU A 89 15.50 5.39 3.23
C LEU A 89 16.21 4.78 4.43
N LEU A 90 16.87 3.63 4.24
CA LEU A 90 17.56 2.88 5.30
C LEU A 90 18.84 3.57 5.77
N GLY A 91 19.42 4.46 4.96
CA GLY A 91 20.60 5.24 5.35
C GLY A 91 21.76 4.33 5.73
N PRO A 92 22.28 4.41 6.97
CA PRO A 92 23.41 3.61 7.42
C PRO A 92 23.05 2.18 7.86
N SER A 93 21.77 1.80 7.79
CA SER A 93 21.32 0.44 8.13
C SER A 93 21.35 -0.46 6.90
N ASP A 94 21.93 -1.65 7.04
CA ASP A 94 22.06 -2.63 5.96
C ASP A 94 20.73 -3.32 5.64
N SER A 95 19.86 -3.50 6.65
CA SER A 95 18.56 -4.14 6.48
C SER A 95 17.53 -3.73 7.52
N VAL A 96 16.27 -3.92 7.16
CA VAL A 96 15.11 -3.84 8.04
C VAL A 96 14.32 -5.13 7.97
N VAL A 97 13.86 -5.60 9.12
CA VAL A 97 13.00 -6.77 9.25
C VAL A 97 11.57 -6.30 9.55
N VAL A 98 10.63 -6.78 8.76
CA VAL A 98 9.22 -6.40 8.78
C VAL A 98 8.38 -7.60 9.27
N PRO A 99 7.62 -7.47 10.37
CA PRO A 99 6.67 -8.48 10.79
C PRO A 99 5.47 -8.49 9.86
N TRP A 100 5.17 -9.63 9.22
CA TRP A 100 4.05 -9.75 8.31
C TRP A 100 3.53 -11.18 8.14
N ALA A 101 2.21 -11.35 8.20
CA ALA A 101 1.51 -12.59 7.86
C ALA A 101 2.09 -13.88 8.50
N GLY A 102 2.50 -13.83 9.77
CA GLY A 102 3.05 -15.01 10.46
C GLY A 102 4.57 -15.10 10.43
N ASN A 103 5.25 -14.19 9.71
CA ASN A 103 6.67 -14.32 9.41
C ASN A 103 7.41 -12.98 9.54
N TRP A 104 8.72 -13.08 9.68
CA TRP A 104 9.64 -11.94 9.57
C TRP A 104 10.18 -11.87 8.14
N THR A 105 10.01 -10.72 7.50
CA THR A 105 10.51 -10.46 6.14
C THR A 105 11.64 -9.46 6.18
N GLU A 106 12.84 -9.87 5.80
CA GLU A 106 13.99 -8.98 5.70
C GLU A 106 14.00 -8.24 4.35
N LEU A 107 14.26 -6.93 4.40
CA LEU A 107 14.49 -6.07 3.26
C LEU A 107 15.87 -5.43 3.41
N SER A 108 16.75 -5.64 2.44
CA SER A 108 18.11 -5.12 2.48
C SER A 108 18.27 -3.83 1.65
N ALA A 109 19.14 -2.95 2.11
CA ALA A 109 19.69 -1.88 1.29
C ALA A 109 20.62 -2.48 0.22
N SER A 110 20.66 -1.87 -0.97
CA SER A 110 21.66 -2.23 -1.96
C SER A 110 22.98 -1.54 -1.64
N GLU A 111 24.05 -2.33 -1.51
CA GLU A 111 25.43 -1.84 -1.31
C GLU A 111 25.90 -0.93 -2.47
N ASN A 112 25.32 -1.10 -3.65
CA ASN A 112 25.68 -0.35 -4.87
C ASN A 112 24.80 0.88 -5.10
N ALA A 113 24.07 1.34 -4.08
CA ALA A 113 23.20 2.49 -4.23
C ALA A 113 24.01 3.79 -4.46
N PRO A 114 23.61 4.63 -5.43
CA PRO A 114 24.26 5.90 -5.65
C PRO A 114 24.14 6.82 -4.43
N SER A 115 25.22 7.52 -4.11
CA SER A 115 25.34 8.38 -2.93
C SER A 115 24.37 9.57 -2.91
N ALA A 116 23.80 9.93 -4.06
CA ALA A 116 22.88 11.06 -4.21
C ALA A 116 21.54 10.62 -4.83
N PHE A 117 20.66 10.02 -4.02
CA PHE A 117 19.28 9.78 -4.41
C PHE A 117 18.37 10.93 -3.95
N ARG A 118 17.42 11.29 -4.81
CA ARG A 118 16.31 12.19 -4.49
C ARG A 118 15.02 11.58 -5.03
N LEU A 119 13.93 11.76 -4.28
CA LEU A 119 12.61 11.37 -4.75
C LEU A 119 12.26 12.17 -6.00
N LYS A 120 11.86 11.47 -7.06
CA LYS A 120 11.38 12.03 -8.31
C LYS A 120 9.86 12.20 -8.23
N GLY A 121 9.28 12.99 -9.14
CA GLY A 121 7.83 13.15 -9.23
C GLY A 121 7.09 11.80 -9.29
N THR A 122 7.60 10.85 -10.08
CA THR A 122 7.06 9.49 -10.17
C THR A 122 7.06 8.73 -8.83
N HIS A 123 8.09 8.91 -7.99
CA HIS A 123 8.10 8.31 -6.66
C HIS A 123 7.05 8.95 -5.76
N LEU A 124 6.95 10.29 -5.78
CA LEU A 124 5.97 11.02 -4.97
C LEU A 124 4.53 10.68 -5.37
N GLU A 125 4.27 10.55 -6.66
CA GLU A 125 2.98 10.10 -7.19
C GLU A 125 2.65 8.67 -6.74
N ALA A 126 3.62 7.76 -6.75
CA ALA A 126 3.38 6.41 -6.29
C ALA A 126 3.15 6.34 -4.78
N LEU A 127 3.93 7.07 -4.00
CA LEU A 127 3.79 7.17 -2.54
C LEU A 127 2.45 7.80 -2.14
N SER A 128 1.93 8.77 -2.90
CA SER A 128 0.64 9.41 -2.60
C SER A 128 -0.56 8.46 -2.74
N ARG A 129 -0.43 7.40 -3.56
CA ARG A 129 -1.47 6.38 -3.74
C ARG A 129 -1.46 5.30 -2.67
N LEU A 130 -0.37 5.11 -1.92
CA LEU A 130 -0.25 4.06 -0.90
C LEU A 130 -1.40 4.07 0.12
N GLY A 131 -1.86 5.26 0.52
CA GLY A 131 -2.98 5.37 1.46
C GLY A 131 -4.30 4.81 0.91
N VAL A 132 -4.53 4.88 -0.41
CA VAL A 132 -5.67 4.21 -1.08
C VAL A 132 -5.40 2.72 -1.18
N VAL A 133 -4.21 2.34 -1.65
CA VAL A 133 -3.82 0.94 -1.89
C VAL A 133 -3.96 0.12 -0.61
N ASN A 134 -3.43 0.61 0.51
CA ASN A 134 -3.49 -0.09 1.80
C ASN A 134 -4.94 -0.23 2.29
N ARG A 135 -5.78 0.81 2.15
CA ARG A 135 -7.19 0.73 2.58
C ARG A 135 -7.97 -0.32 1.80
N VAL A 136 -7.75 -0.42 0.48
CA VAL A 136 -8.37 -1.47 -0.33
C VAL A 136 -7.85 -2.84 0.10
N ALA A 137 -6.53 -3.00 0.22
CA ALA A 137 -5.92 -4.27 0.58
C ALA A 137 -6.36 -4.78 1.97
N MET A 138 -6.53 -3.88 2.94
CA MET A 138 -7.05 -4.21 4.28
C MET A 138 -8.51 -4.69 4.27
N GLY A 139 -9.29 -4.38 3.24
CA GLY A 139 -10.65 -4.87 3.05
C GLY A 139 -10.74 -6.22 2.32
N LEU A 140 -9.61 -6.76 1.85
CA LEU A 140 -9.55 -8.06 1.17
C LEU A 140 -9.21 -9.18 2.16
N SER A 141 -9.20 -10.42 1.66
CA SER A 141 -8.73 -11.57 2.44
C SER A 141 -7.29 -11.35 2.89
N ARG A 142 -6.98 -11.77 4.12
CA ARG A 142 -5.64 -11.62 4.69
C ARG A 142 -4.61 -12.33 3.79
N PRO A 143 -3.47 -11.70 3.49
CA PRO A 143 -2.44 -12.33 2.67
C PRO A 143 -1.77 -13.47 3.44
N ASP A 144 -1.30 -14.49 2.72
CA ASP A 144 -0.59 -15.62 3.32
C ASP A 144 0.86 -15.28 3.67
N ASN A 145 1.48 -14.37 2.91
CA ASN A 145 2.87 -13.94 3.09
C ASN A 145 3.08 -12.52 2.54
N ALA A 146 4.30 -11.99 2.66
CA ALA A 146 4.67 -10.65 2.20
C ALA A 146 4.63 -10.49 0.67
N LEU A 147 4.95 -11.54 -0.08
CA LEU A 147 4.92 -11.51 -1.55
C LEU A 147 3.48 -11.40 -2.07
N ASP A 148 2.54 -12.11 -1.47
CA ASP A 148 1.12 -12.03 -1.82
C ASP A 148 0.54 -10.65 -1.50
N TRP A 149 0.97 -10.05 -0.39
CA TRP A 149 0.65 -8.66 -0.08
C TRP A 149 1.17 -7.70 -1.14
N GLU A 150 2.46 -7.79 -1.50
CA GLU A 150 3.07 -6.93 -2.51
C GLU A 150 2.34 -7.04 -3.86
N ARG A 151 2.07 -8.27 -4.32
CA ARG A 151 1.35 -8.54 -5.57
C ARG A 151 -0.06 -7.97 -5.55
N THR A 152 -0.78 -8.16 -4.45
CA THR A 152 -2.14 -7.62 -4.28
C THR A 152 -2.13 -6.10 -4.33
N CYS A 153 -1.20 -5.47 -3.60
CA CYS A 153 -1.04 -4.02 -3.59
C CYS A 153 -0.64 -3.46 -4.98
N ALA A 154 0.22 -4.17 -5.71
CA ALA A 154 0.58 -3.80 -7.08
C ALA A 154 -0.62 -3.85 -8.03
N ALA A 155 -1.46 -4.90 -7.93
CA ALA A 155 -2.70 -5.00 -8.71
C ALA A 155 -3.69 -3.88 -8.38
N ILE A 156 -3.87 -3.58 -7.09
CA ILE A 156 -4.71 -2.45 -6.64
C ILE A 156 -4.19 -1.12 -7.20
N ASP A 157 -2.88 -0.88 -7.13
CA ASP A 157 -2.25 0.34 -7.63
C ASP A 157 -2.49 0.56 -9.13
N LEU A 158 -2.56 -0.52 -9.94
CA LEU A 158 -2.96 -0.43 -11.35
C LEU A 158 -4.41 0.06 -11.51
N HIS A 159 -5.32 -0.41 -10.67
CA HIS A 159 -6.72 0.03 -10.71
C HIS A 159 -6.89 1.47 -10.20
N VAL A 160 -6.12 1.89 -9.19
CA VAL A 160 -6.09 3.28 -8.74
C VAL A 160 -5.57 4.20 -9.85
N GLN A 161 -4.50 3.82 -10.53
CA GLN A 161 -3.99 4.57 -11.68
C GLN A 161 -5.03 4.66 -12.80
N ARG A 162 -5.71 3.54 -13.11
CA ARG A 162 -6.80 3.53 -14.10
C ARG A 162 -7.93 4.50 -13.73
N ALA A 163 -8.40 4.46 -12.49
CA ALA A 163 -9.40 5.38 -11.95
C ALA A 163 -9.01 6.85 -12.14
N MET A 164 -7.76 7.20 -11.82
CA MET A 164 -7.26 8.57 -11.92
C MET A 164 -7.06 9.05 -13.36
N THR A 165 -6.64 8.16 -14.25
CA THR A 165 -6.19 8.53 -15.61
C THR A 165 -7.29 8.41 -16.65
N GLN A 166 -8.13 7.37 -16.57
CA GLN A 166 -9.19 7.10 -17.54
C GLN A 166 -10.54 7.67 -17.09
N HIS A 167 -10.79 7.70 -15.78
CA HIS A 167 -12.07 8.13 -15.21
C HIS A 167 -11.97 9.42 -14.40
N HIS A 168 -10.78 10.03 -14.37
CA HIS A 168 -10.49 11.29 -13.70
C HIS A 168 -10.90 11.38 -12.22
N LEU A 169 -11.04 10.23 -11.54
CA LEU A 169 -11.38 10.18 -10.12
C LEU A 169 -10.23 10.75 -9.29
N ARG A 170 -10.55 11.69 -8.40
CA ARG A 170 -9.56 12.37 -7.52
C ARG A 170 -9.81 12.15 -6.05
N GLN A 171 -11.06 11.94 -5.66
CA GLN A 171 -11.41 11.77 -4.26
C GLN A 171 -10.91 10.43 -3.73
N GLN A 172 -10.34 10.44 -2.52
CA GLN A 172 -9.77 9.23 -1.95
C GLN A 172 -10.81 8.12 -1.76
N ALA A 173 -12.03 8.48 -1.34
CA ALA A 173 -13.13 7.54 -1.15
C ALA A 173 -13.52 6.84 -2.46
N ASP A 174 -13.60 7.59 -3.56
CA ASP A 174 -13.87 7.06 -4.89
C ASP A 174 -12.78 6.13 -5.39
N LEU A 175 -11.51 6.50 -5.21
CA LEU A 175 -10.38 5.66 -5.60
C LEU A 175 -10.37 4.32 -4.84
N VAL A 176 -10.71 4.35 -3.54
CA VAL A 176 -10.85 3.14 -2.73
C VAL A 176 -12.01 2.28 -3.24
N ALA A 177 -13.19 2.86 -3.45
CA ALA A 177 -14.36 2.13 -3.93
C ALA A 177 -14.10 1.52 -5.31
N PHE A 178 -13.55 2.30 -6.25
CA PHE A 178 -13.28 1.86 -7.61
C PHE A 178 -12.31 0.69 -7.66
N ALA A 179 -11.16 0.82 -6.98
CA ALA A 179 -10.17 -0.24 -6.94
C ALA A 179 -10.68 -1.47 -6.18
N GLY A 180 -11.47 -1.28 -5.11
CA GLY A 180 -12.17 -2.36 -4.40
C GLY A 180 -13.10 -3.15 -5.32
N HIS A 181 -13.95 -2.48 -6.11
CA HIS A 181 -14.84 -3.13 -7.06
C HIS A 181 -14.08 -3.93 -8.12
N ALA A 182 -12.94 -3.41 -8.59
CA ALA A 182 -12.07 -4.14 -9.53
C ALA A 182 -11.52 -5.45 -8.92
N MET A 183 -11.11 -5.41 -7.66
CA MET A 183 -10.56 -6.57 -6.96
C MET A 183 -11.62 -7.61 -6.58
N VAL A 184 -12.83 -7.17 -6.21
CA VAL A 184 -13.88 -8.05 -5.67
C VAL A 184 -14.80 -8.60 -6.76
N HIS A 185 -15.16 -7.78 -7.76
CA HIS A 185 -16.18 -8.15 -8.76
C HIS A 185 -15.57 -8.60 -10.07
N HIS A 186 -14.79 -7.74 -10.73
CA HIS A 186 -14.10 -8.06 -11.98
C HIS A 186 -13.02 -7.00 -12.31
N PRO A 187 -11.81 -7.39 -12.76
CA PRO A 187 -10.76 -6.41 -13.09
C PRO A 187 -11.16 -5.41 -14.18
N ALA A 188 -12.09 -5.78 -15.06
CA ALA A 188 -12.63 -4.93 -16.13
C ALA A 188 -14.09 -4.51 -15.88
N PHE A 189 -14.55 -4.45 -14.62
CA PHE A 189 -15.93 -4.10 -14.27
C PHE A 189 -16.39 -2.76 -14.88
N ASP A 190 -15.46 -1.82 -15.03
CA ASP A 190 -15.66 -0.50 -15.62
C ASP A 190 -15.92 -0.53 -17.14
N GLN A 191 -15.78 -1.70 -17.78
CA GLN A 191 -16.20 -1.92 -19.16
C GLN A 191 -17.68 -2.31 -19.28
N HIS A 192 -18.36 -2.65 -18.19
CA HIS A 192 -19.77 -3.01 -18.23
C HIS A 192 -20.65 -1.78 -18.51
N PRO A 193 -21.66 -1.85 -19.41
CA PRO A 193 -22.49 -0.70 -19.77
C PRO A 193 -23.09 0.05 -18.58
N ARG A 194 -23.57 -0.67 -17.55
CA ARG A 194 -24.10 -0.06 -16.33
C ARG A 194 -23.07 0.81 -15.59
N ILE A 195 -21.81 0.37 -15.52
CA ILE A 195 -20.75 1.12 -14.84
C ILE A 195 -20.28 2.28 -15.70
N ARG A 196 -20.19 2.09 -17.03
CA ARG A 196 -19.91 3.20 -17.95
C ARG A 196 -20.94 4.31 -17.82
N ASN A 197 -22.23 3.99 -17.79
CA ASN A 197 -23.28 4.99 -17.62
C ASN A 197 -23.15 5.75 -16.29
N LEU A 198 -22.78 5.07 -15.19
CA LEU A 198 -22.50 5.71 -13.91
C LEU A 198 -21.31 6.68 -14.01
N LEU A 199 -20.21 6.25 -14.63
CA LEU A 199 -19.02 7.08 -14.81
C LEU A 199 -19.27 8.26 -15.76
N GLU A 200 -20.08 8.07 -16.80
CA GLU A 200 -20.53 9.13 -17.70
C GLU A 200 -21.39 10.17 -16.98
N THR A 201 -22.31 9.71 -16.12
CA THR A 201 -23.12 10.57 -15.25
C THR A 201 -22.23 11.41 -14.35
N LEU A 202 -21.26 10.78 -13.69
CA LEU A 202 -20.28 11.47 -12.84
C LEU A 202 -19.45 12.50 -13.64
N SER A 203 -19.00 12.14 -14.85
CA SER A 203 -18.20 13.04 -15.69
C SER A 203 -18.99 14.24 -16.22
N SER A 204 -20.31 14.11 -16.31
CA SER A 204 -21.21 15.16 -16.78
C SER A 204 -21.77 16.01 -15.64
N ALA A 205 -21.52 15.62 -14.38
CA ALA A 205 -22.01 16.31 -13.21
C ALA A 205 -21.38 17.69 -13.08
N THR A 206 -22.19 18.67 -12.71
CA THR A 206 -21.73 20.02 -12.38
C THR A 206 -21.13 20.04 -10.96
N PRO A 207 -20.23 20.99 -10.65
CA PRO A 207 -19.66 21.10 -9.30
C PRO A 207 -20.70 21.22 -8.17
N ASP A 208 -21.90 21.72 -8.47
CA ASP A 208 -22.97 21.95 -7.49
C ASP A 208 -23.77 20.67 -7.15
N GLU A 209 -23.67 19.61 -7.97
CA GLU A 209 -24.41 18.36 -7.75
C GLU A 209 -23.76 17.44 -6.70
N GLU A 210 -22.54 17.76 -6.25
CA GLU A 210 -21.76 17.03 -5.22
C GLU A 210 -21.71 15.50 -5.42
N LEU A 211 -21.85 15.03 -6.66
CA LEU A 211 -21.85 13.61 -6.99
C LEU A 211 -20.44 13.00 -6.85
N ASP A 212 -20.35 11.89 -6.12
CA ASP A 212 -19.14 11.07 -6.01
C ASP A 212 -19.38 9.62 -6.51
N TYR A 213 -18.32 8.96 -6.99
CA TYR A 213 -18.41 7.60 -7.55
C TYR A 213 -18.88 6.60 -6.49
N ARG A 214 -18.40 6.74 -5.25
CA ARG A 214 -18.75 5.85 -4.15
C ARG A 214 -20.26 5.88 -3.86
N GLU A 215 -20.87 7.05 -3.84
CA GLU A 215 -22.32 7.21 -3.63
C GLU A 215 -23.11 6.59 -4.77
N LEU A 216 -22.78 6.95 -6.02
CA LEU A 216 -23.44 6.41 -7.21
C LEU A 216 -23.39 4.88 -7.26
N SER A 217 -22.23 4.31 -6.96
CA SER A 217 -22.05 2.86 -6.95
C SER A 217 -22.66 2.16 -5.74
N SER A 218 -22.94 2.88 -4.63
CA SER A 218 -23.62 2.32 -3.46
C SER A 218 -25.08 1.93 -3.72
N HIS A 219 -25.69 2.49 -4.76
CA HIS A 219 -27.04 2.13 -5.19
C HIS A 219 -27.11 0.79 -5.94
N LEU A 220 -25.96 0.20 -6.32
CA LEU A 220 -25.92 -1.11 -6.93
C LEU A 220 -26.07 -2.20 -5.86
N SER A 221 -27.07 -3.05 -6.02
CA SER A 221 -27.30 -4.19 -5.15
C SER A 221 -26.26 -5.29 -5.35
N THR A 222 -26.23 -6.27 -4.44
CA THR A 222 -25.40 -7.47 -4.61
C THR A 222 -25.73 -8.21 -5.91
N ASP A 223 -27.00 -8.30 -6.29
CA ASP A 223 -27.43 -8.96 -7.53
C ASP A 223 -26.93 -8.21 -8.78
N ASP A 224 -26.90 -6.87 -8.72
CA ASP A 224 -26.36 -6.04 -9.79
C ASP A 224 -24.87 -6.33 -10.02
N TRP A 225 -24.10 -6.43 -8.93
CA TRP A 225 -22.68 -6.77 -8.99
C TRP A 225 -22.42 -8.21 -9.47
N GLN A 226 -23.26 -9.16 -9.06
CA GLN A 226 -23.20 -10.52 -9.59
C GLN A 226 -23.49 -10.57 -11.09
N GLN A 227 -24.46 -9.79 -11.56
CA GLN A 227 -24.79 -9.72 -12.98
C GLN A 227 -23.65 -9.11 -13.78
N ILE A 228 -23.08 -7.98 -13.33
CA ILE A 228 -21.90 -7.35 -13.96
C ILE A 228 -20.76 -8.36 -14.10
N ARG A 229 -20.49 -9.14 -13.05
CA ARG A 229 -19.45 -10.17 -13.09
C ARG A 229 -19.76 -11.25 -14.13
N LYS A 230 -20.99 -11.74 -14.20
CA LYS A 230 -21.41 -12.77 -15.17
C LYS A 230 -21.27 -12.29 -16.61
N ASP A 231 -21.70 -11.07 -16.90
CA ASP A 231 -21.73 -10.50 -18.25
C ASP A 231 -20.31 -10.23 -18.81
N LEU A 232 -19.32 -10.12 -17.94
CA LEU A 232 -17.92 -9.90 -18.32
C LEU A 232 -17.08 -11.19 -18.35
N LEU A 233 -17.61 -12.31 -17.88
CA LEU A 233 -16.94 -13.60 -18.02
C LEU A 233 -17.11 -14.12 -19.45
N PRO A 234 -16.08 -14.73 -20.06
CA PRO A 234 -16.25 -15.41 -21.33
C PRO A 234 -17.31 -16.52 -21.20
N PRO A 235 -18.12 -16.76 -22.25
CA PRO A 235 -19.09 -17.85 -22.22
C PRO A 235 -18.37 -19.19 -21.97
N PRO A 236 -19.00 -20.13 -21.25
CA PRO A 236 -18.40 -21.44 -21.03
C PRO A 236 -18.08 -22.10 -22.38
N PRO A 237 -16.97 -22.84 -22.48
CA PRO A 237 -16.62 -23.54 -23.71
C PRO A 237 -17.79 -24.45 -24.11
N SER A 238 -18.28 -24.29 -25.33
CA SER A 238 -19.35 -25.11 -25.88
C SER A 238 -18.95 -26.58 -25.75
N ALA A 239 -19.77 -27.39 -25.08
CA ALA A 239 -19.59 -28.83 -25.06
C ALA A 239 -19.67 -29.32 -26.51
N GLN A 240 -18.52 -29.73 -27.07
CA GLN A 240 -18.49 -30.44 -28.35
C GLN A 240 -19.24 -31.75 -28.12
N THR A 241 -20.36 -31.90 -28.82
CA THR A 241 -21.16 -33.12 -28.91
C THR A 241 -20.70 -33.96 -30.09
#